data_AF-A0A9P4IPQ0-F1
#
_entry.id   AF-A0A9P4IPQ0-F1
#
_cell.length_a   1.000
_cell.length_b   1.000
_cell.length_c   1.000
_cell.angle_alpha   90.00
_cell.angle_beta   90.00
_cell.angle_gamma   90.00
#
_symmetry.space_group_name_H-M   'P 1'
#
loop_
_entity.id
_entity.type
_entity.pdbx_description
1 polymer ?
#
loop_
_entity_poly.entity_id
_entity_poly.type
_entity_poly.pdbx_seq_one_letter_code
_entity_poly.pdbx_strand_id
1 'polypeptide(L)'
;LCRNCGWNEYIDNSGGYTSRVKVHHTRWNMAIWSIGPNWMLRDEPNDCTLANDCDAMEFLHSQNTTIPVPKIQRLSSRTETFQFTLMARAQGEPLHKVWDSYTKEERQSVAKQLGGYIRQWRQFTAPRAQKVNGERLDDLLIGSCKGRIPSCKKIGYTTEEWLEDLTPELRQGLTILARLDKTLVQEPRTLDQLVQEYKDKFPKGGPYVFTHGDLNLSNIIVSEGKITGVIDWERAGFYPWWAERMFAHMVQDVRFHEMFDFIPDDFCPGYDRPAFIDKVSRPVARLIQLFETCPRLHRGDENTWVRRPFCECRQSSGRIYPRDMGVPPTHEIADADPELTKEDWEEFFAGYPKKEG
;
A
#
# COMPACT_ATOMS: atom_id res chain seq x y z
N LEU A 1 -11.56 -6.63 -34.40
CA LEU A 1 -12.34 -5.49 -33.87
C LEU A 1 -11.94 -5.19 -32.43
N CYS A 2 -11.30 -4.05 -32.16
CA CYS A 2 -11.02 -3.59 -30.80
C CYS A 2 -12.26 -2.86 -30.25
N ARG A 3 -12.94 -3.47 -29.28
CA ARG A 3 -14.13 -2.88 -28.65
C ARG A 3 -13.85 -1.66 -27.77
N ASN A 4 -12.57 -1.36 -27.47
CA ASN A 4 -12.21 -0.24 -26.60
C ASN A 4 -12.08 1.08 -27.38
N CYS A 5 -11.50 1.04 -28.58
CA CYS A 5 -11.27 2.24 -29.41
C CYS A 5 -12.00 2.20 -30.76
N GLY A 6 -12.81 1.16 -31.02
CA GLY A 6 -13.52 1.01 -32.29
C GLY A 6 -12.66 0.56 -33.47
N TRP A 7 -11.39 0.18 -33.25
CA TRP A 7 -10.48 -0.28 -34.30
C TRP A 7 -11.09 -1.47 -35.05
N ASN A 8 -11.36 -1.29 -36.33
CA ASN A 8 -12.02 -2.27 -37.18
C ASN A 8 -11.17 -2.62 -38.39
N GLU A 9 -11.60 -3.62 -39.15
CA GLU A 9 -10.88 -4.11 -40.32
C GLU A 9 -10.72 -3.02 -41.40
N TYR A 10 -11.71 -2.15 -41.56
CA TYR A 10 -11.60 -1.02 -42.49
C TYR A 10 -10.48 -0.06 -42.09
N ILE A 11 -10.40 0.33 -40.81
CA ILE A 11 -9.35 1.21 -40.29
C ILE A 11 -7.97 0.54 -40.41
N ASP A 12 -7.89 -0.76 -40.12
CA ASP A 12 -6.66 -1.54 -40.21
C ASP A 12 -6.12 -1.62 -41.66
N ASN A 13 -7.02 -1.82 -42.63
CA ASN A 13 -6.66 -1.96 -44.04
C ASN A 13 -6.50 -0.62 -44.77
N SER A 14 -7.11 0.46 -44.29
CA SER A 14 -7.06 1.78 -44.95
C SER A 14 -6.03 2.74 -44.35
N GLY A 15 -5.57 2.49 -43.11
CA GLY A 15 -4.63 3.36 -42.42
C GLY A 15 -3.21 2.80 -42.38
N GLY A 16 -2.20 3.63 -42.62
CA GLY A 16 -0.79 3.31 -42.35
C GLY A 16 -0.37 3.51 -40.88
N TYR A 17 -1.34 3.63 -39.95
CA TYR A 17 -1.06 3.96 -38.56
C TYR A 17 -0.67 2.73 -37.75
N THR A 18 0.52 2.79 -37.16
CA THR A 18 0.94 1.85 -36.10
C THR A 18 0.78 2.51 -34.72
N SER A 19 0.19 1.78 -33.78
CA SER A 19 -0.12 2.34 -32.46
C SER A 19 1.14 2.65 -31.66
N ARG A 20 1.29 3.93 -31.34
CA ARG A 20 2.31 4.48 -30.43
C ARG A 20 1.80 4.62 -28.99
N VAL A 21 0.51 4.37 -28.80
CA VAL A 21 -0.15 4.30 -27.49
C VAL A 21 -0.51 2.85 -27.20
N LYS A 22 -0.04 2.31 -26.08
CA LYS A 22 -0.23 0.89 -25.75
C LYS A 22 -0.62 0.75 -24.29
N VAL A 23 -1.54 -0.16 -23.99
CA VAL A 23 -1.78 -0.57 -22.60
C VAL A 23 -0.48 -1.15 -22.06
N HIS A 24 0.06 -0.52 -21.04
CA HIS A 24 1.26 -0.95 -20.33
C HIS A 24 0.89 -1.86 -19.16
N HIS A 25 -0.11 -1.45 -18.39
CA HIS A 25 -0.58 -2.14 -17.19
C HIS A 25 -2.06 -1.85 -16.95
N THR A 26 -2.75 -2.78 -16.30
CA THR A 26 -4.13 -2.59 -15.83
C THR A 26 -4.27 -3.16 -14.43
N ARG A 27 -4.92 -2.42 -13.53
CA ARG A 27 -5.25 -2.85 -12.16
C ARG A 27 -6.61 -2.30 -11.78
N TRP A 28 -7.53 -3.16 -11.35
CA TRP A 28 -8.93 -2.79 -11.09
C TRP A 28 -9.54 -2.05 -12.29
N ASN A 29 -10.04 -0.84 -12.10
CA ASN A 29 -10.55 0.04 -13.15
C ASN A 29 -9.55 1.16 -13.51
N MET A 30 -8.25 0.91 -13.36
CA MET A 30 -7.18 1.80 -13.78
C MET A 30 -6.34 1.16 -14.89
N ALA A 31 -5.90 1.99 -15.84
CA ALA A 31 -4.97 1.61 -16.87
C ALA A 31 -3.80 2.61 -16.95
N ILE A 32 -2.60 2.07 -17.14
CA ILE A 32 -1.43 2.85 -17.53
C ILE A 32 -1.19 2.60 -19.02
N TRP A 33 -1.17 3.68 -19.79
CA TRP A 33 -0.93 3.66 -21.23
C TRP A 33 0.47 4.22 -21.51
N SER A 34 1.33 3.46 -22.16
CA SER A 34 2.58 4.01 -22.71
C SER A 34 2.27 4.94 -23.87
N ILE A 35 2.81 6.15 -23.86
CA ILE A 35 2.75 7.14 -24.94
C ILE A 35 4.17 7.36 -25.46
N GLY A 36 4.54 6.58 -26.48
CA GLY A 36 5.93 6.52 -26.93
C GLY A 36 6.88 5.99 -25.83
N PRO A 37 8.19 6.29 -25.92
CA PRO A 37 9.17 5.78 -24.97
C PRO A 37 9.26 6.57 -23.65
N ASN A 38 8.77 7.82 -23.63
CA ASN A 38 9.10 8.79 -22.58
C ASN A 38 7.92 9.18 -21.69
N TRP A 39 6.69 8.89 -22.09
CA TRP A 39 5.50 9.33 -21.39
C TRP A 39 4.56 8.15 -21.13
N MET A 40 3.79 8.29 -20.07
CA MET A 40 2.72 7.38 -19.69
C MET A 40 1.49 8.19 -19.33
N LEU A 41 0.31 7.66 -19.62
CA LEU A 41 -0.97 8.21 -19.21
C LEU A 41 -1.62 7.24 -18.23
N ARG A 42 -1.86 7.70 -17.01
CA ARG A 42 -2.69 7.01 -16.02
C ARG A 42 -4.14 7.45 -16.23
N ASP A 43 -5.02 6.47 -16.35
CA ASP A 43 -6.46 6.58 -16.57
C ASP A 43 -7.15 5.82 -15.44
N GLU A 44 -7.87 6.52 -14.57
CA GLU A 44 -8.51 5.94 -13.39
C GLU A 44 -9.81 6.65 -13.00
N PRO A 45 -10.74 5.98 -12.31
CA PRO A 45 -11.92 6.64 -11.74
C PRO A 45 -11.53 7.60 -10.61
N ASN A 46 -12.29 8.67 -10.46
CA ASN A 46 -12.16 9.63 -9.37
C ASN A 46 -13.00 9.21 -8.15
N ASP A 47 -12.66 8.07 -7.57
CA ASP A 47 -13.53 7.36 -6.64
C ASP A 47 -12.83 7.05 -5.30
N CYS A 48 -11.81 7.85 -5.00
CA CYS A 48 -10.98 7.80 -3.79
C CYS A 48 -10.09 6.55 -3.66
N THR A 49 -10.10 5.61 -4.61
CA THR A 49 -9.27 4.40 -4.56
C THR A 49 -7.77 4.71 -4.68
N LEU A 50 -7.38 5.64 -5.56
CA LEU A 50 -5.98 5.80 -5.98
C LEU A 50 -5.49 7.27 -6.15
N ALA A 51 -6.32 8.26 -5.78
CA ALA A 51 -6.13 9.67 -6.15
C ALA A 51 -4.93 10.40 -5.49
N ASN A 52 -4.08 9.73 -4.73
CA ASN A 52 -3.04 10.37 -3.92
C ASN A 52 -1.67 10.47 -4.63
N ASP A 53 -1.40 9.63 -5.64
CA ASP A 53 -0.10 9.60 -6.35
C ASP A 53 0.26 10.96 -6.95
N CYS A 54 -0.68 11.56 -7.70
CA CYS A 54 -0.46 12.85 -8.33
C CYS A 54 -0.28 13.98 -7.30
N ASP A 55 -1.04 13.96 -6.19
CA ASP A 55 -0.94 14.99 -5.14
C ASP A 55 0.39 14.91 -4.38
N ALA A 56 0.83 13.69 -4.07
CA ALA A 56 2.12 13.45 -3.42
C ALA A 56 3.29 13.88 -4.30
N MET A 57 3.25 13.57 -5.59
CA MET A 57 4.31 13.96 -6.53
C MET A 57 4.31 15.47 -6.81
N GLU A 58 3.14 16.09 -7.00
CA GLU A 58 3.01 17.57 -7.12
C GLU A 58 3.57 18.26 -5.88
N PHE A 59 3.29 17.73 -4.68
CA PHE A 59 3.89 18.21 -3.45
C PHE A 59 5.41 18.11 -3.48
N LEU A 60 5.98 16.95 -3.78
CA LEU A 60 7.44 16.78 -3.83
C LEU A 60 8.12 17.71 -4.85
N HIS A 61 7.51 17.93 -6.03
CA HIS A 61 8.01 18.89 -7.02
C HIS A 61 7.93 20.35 -6.55
N SER A 62 6.96 20.68 -5.70
CA SER A 62 6.86 22.02 -5.10
C SER A 62 7.92 22.29 -4.03
N GLN A 63 8.60 21.25 -3.55
CA GLN A 63 9.65 21.36 -2.54
C GLN A 63 11.05 21.43 -3.18
N ASN A 64 11.99 22.08 -2.48
CA ASN A 64 13.39 22.13 -2.93
C ASN A 64 14.14 20.84 -2.55
N THR A 65 13.95 19.77 -3.34
CA THR A 65 14.58 18.46 -3.11
C THR A 65 15.37 17.97 -4.33
N THR A 66 16.27 17.01 -4.10
CA THR A 66 16.99 16.30 -5.16
C THR A 66 16.40 14.91 -5.42
N ILE A 67 15.24 14.60 -4.85
CA ILE A 67 14.57 13.31 -4.99
C ILE A 67 14.19 13.13 -6.47
N PRO A 68 14.58 12.01 -7.12
CA PRO A 68 14.26 11.77 -8.51
C PRO A 68 12.79 11.34 -8.63
N VAL A 69 11.88 12.31 -8.67
CA VAL A 69 10.44 12.09 -8.88
C VAL A 69 10.12 12.40 -10.35
N PRO A 70 9.59 11.45 -11.15
CA PRO A 70 9.25 11.73 -12.55
C PRO A 70 8.27 12.89 -12.68
N LYS A 71 8.38 13.68 -13.75
CA LYS A 71 7.44 14.78 -14.01
C LYS A 71 6.01 14.24 -14.09
N ILE A 72 5.08 14.98 -13.51
CA ILE A 72 3.66 14.62 -13.50
C ILE A 72 2.83 15.84 -13.86
N GLN A 73 1.71 15.60 -14.54
CA GLN A 73 0.75 16.63 -14.88
C GLN A 73 -0.66 16.02 -14.89
N ARG A 74 -1.53 16.54 -14.04
CA ARG A 74 -2.96 16.25 -14.11
C ARG A 74 -3.56 16.91 -15.35
N LEU A 75 -4.33 16.15 -16.13
CA LEU A 75 -5.00 16.60 -17.35
C LEU A 75 -6.50 16.88 -17.16
N SER A 76 -7.11 16.30 -16.12
CA SER A 76 -8.52 16.46 -15.77
C SER A 76 -8.71 17.34 -14.52
N SER A 77 -9.91 17.89 -14.32
CA SER A 77 -10.24 18.54 -13.05
C SER A 77 -10.37 17.52 -11.91
N ARG A 78 -10.19 17.96 -10.66
CA ARG A 78 -10.32 17.11 -9.46
C ARG A 78 -11.75 16.64 -9.19
N THR A 79 -12.74 17.20 -9.88
CA THR A 79 -14.16 16.91 -9.71
C THR A 79 -14.74 16.06 -10.84
N GLU A 80 -13.97 15.83 -11.91
CA GLU A 80 -14.39 14.95 -13.00
C GLU A 80 -14.49 13.50 -12.53
N THR A 81 -15.41 12.74 -13.12
CA THR A 81 -15.64 11.32 -12.77
C THR A 81 -14.42 10.44 -13.05
N PHE A 82 -13.60 10.80 -14.02
CA PHE A 82 -12.37 10.11 -14.38
C PHE A 82 -11.19 11.06 -14.25
N GLN A 83 -10.07 10.56 -13.74
CA GLN A 83 -8.82 11.28 -13.67
C GLN A 83 -7.84 10.79 -14.72
N PHE A 84 -7.24 11.75 -15.40
CA PHE A 84 -6.18 11.51 -16.37
C PHE A 84 -4.92 12.21 -15.90
N THR A 85 -3.84 11.45 -15.77
CA THR A 85 -2.55 11.97 -15.31
C THR A 85 -1.46 11.58 -16.28
N LEU A 86 -0.77 12.57 -16.84
CA LEU A 86 0.38 12.39 -17.71
C LEU A 86 1.64 12.32 -16.85
N MET A 87 2.44 11.28 -17.02
CA MET A 87 3.62 10.99 -16.21
C MET A 87 4.82 10.75 -17.12
N ALA A 88 5.96 11.36 -16.81
CA ALA A 88 7.22 11.02 -17.48
C ALA A 88 7.68 9.63 -17.06
N ARG A 89 8.30 8.90 -17.98
CA ARG A 89 8.90 7.60 -17.72
C ARG A 89 10.28 7.76 -17.11
N ALA A 90 10.46 7.26 -15.89
CA ALA A 90 11.78 7.12 -15.29
C ALA A 90 12.66 6.23 -16.18
N GLN A 91 13.90 6.65 -16.41
CA GLN A 91 14.83 5.97 -17.32
C GLN A 91 15.64 4.92 -16.56
N GLY A 92 15.70 3.69 -17.09
CA GLY A 92 16.41 2.58 -16.46
C GLY A 92 15.49 1.39 -16.16
N GLU A 93 15.93 0.51 -15.26
CA GLU A 93 15.20 -0.69 -14.86
C GLU A 93 14.76 -0.60 -13.39
N PRO A 94 13.64 -1.22 -13.02
CA PRO A 94 13.29 -1.44 -11.62
C PRO A 94 14.41 -2.17 -10.87
N LEU A 95 14.74 -1.69 -9.67
CA LEU A 95 15.85 -2.18 -8.87
C LEU A 95 15.72 -3.68 -8.57
N HIS A 96 14.51 -4.20 -8.37
CA HIS A 96 14.28 -5.62 -8.13
C HIS A 96 14.78 -6.54 -9.25
N LYS A 97 14.92 -6.05 -10.49
CA LYS A 97 15.40 -6.84 -11.64
C LYS A 97 16.92 -6.96 -11.66
N VAL A 98 17.62 -5.96 -11.12
CA VAL A 98 19.08 -5.85 -11.22
C VAL A 98 19.77 -6.09 -9.87
N TRP A 99 19.03 -6.05 -8.75
CA TRP A 99 19.56 -6.20 -7.40
C TRP A 99 20.47 -7.41 -7.24
N ASP A 100 20.02 -8.57 -7.72
CA ASP A 100 20.75 -9.83 -7.56
C ASP A 100 22.02 -9.89 -8.42
N SER A 101 22.09 -9.07 -9.49
CA SER A 101 23.29 -8.92 -10.32
C SER A 101 24.32 -7.93 -9.75
N TYR A 102 23.92 -7.06 -8.83
CA TYR A 102 24.79 -6.06 -8.24
C TYR A 102 25.77 -6.68 -7.23
N THR A 103 26.98 -6.13 -7.19
CA THR A 103 27.93 -6.37 -6.10
C THR A 103 27.42 -5.77 -4.79
N LYS A 104 28.03 -6.17 -3.68
CA LYS A 104 27.69 -5.62 -2.36
C LYS A 104 27.93 -4.10 -2.32
N GLU A 105 29.00 -3.63 -2.96
CA GLU A 105 29.38 -2.22 -3.03
C GLU A 105 28.37 -1.41 -3.84
N GLU A 106 27.87 -1.98 -4.95
CA GLU A 106 26.83 -1.36 -5.78
C GLU A 106 25.50 -1.27 -5.02
N ARG A 107 25.08 -2.36 -4.34
CA ARG A 107 23.88 -2.36 -3.48
C ARG A 107 23.99 -1.32 -2.37
N GLN A 108 25.14 -1.26 -1.69
CA GLN A 108 25.39 -0.26 -0.65
C GLN A 108 25.39 1.17 -1.20
N SER A 109 25.92 1.38 -2.40
CA SER A 109 25.90 2.69 -3.08
C SER A 109 24.47 3.15 -3.37
N VAL A 110 23.64 2.28 -3.95
CA VAL A 110 22.23 2.58 -4.21
C VAL A 110 21.45 2.79 -2.91
N ALA A 111 21.72 1.98 -1.87
CA ALA A 111 21.11 2.16 -0.56
C ALA A 111 21.43 3.54 0.04
N LYS A 112 22.69 3.97 0.00
CA LYS A 112 23.09 5.31 0.49
C LYS A 112 22.41 6.44 -0.27
N GLN A 113 22.21 6.30 -1.59
CA GLN A 113 21.44 7.26 -2.38
C GLN A 113 19.99 7.32 -1.87
N LEU A 114 19.34 6.17 -1.71
CA LEU A 114 17.98 6.07 -1.20
C LEU A 114 17.85 6.68 0.21
N GLY A 115 18.77 6.38 1.12
CA GLY A 115 18.82 6.98 2.46
C GLY A 115 18.97 8.51 2.41
N GLY A 116 19.74 9.04 1.46
CA GLY A 116 19.81 10.47 1.17
C GLY A 116 18.46 11.08 0.77
N TYR A 117 17.66 10.38 -0.03
CA TYR A 117 16.31 10.83 -0.41
C TYR A 117 15.30 10.68 0.73
N ILE A 118 15.35 9.57 1.47
CA ILE A 118 14.53 9.33 2.66
C ILE A 118 14.70 10.46 3.66
N ARG A 119 15.94 10.87 3.95
CA ARG A 119 16.19 11.99 4.86
C ARG A 119 15.60 13.30 4.36
N GLN A 120 15.60 13.55 3.05
CA GLN A 120 15.00 14.76 2.49
C GLN A 120 13.49 14.76 2.66
N TRP A 121 12.78 13.72 2.23
CA TRP A 121 11.33 13.74 2.33
C TRP A 121 10.84 13.67 3.78
N ARG A 122 11.58 13.01 4.68
CA ARG A 122 11.25 12.98 6.11
C ARG A 122 11.41 14.34 6.82
N GLN A 123 12.04 15.34 6.19
CA GLN A 123 12.05 16.72 6.72
C GLN A 123 10.67 17.36 6.64
N PHE A 124 9.81 16.90 5.73
CA PHE A 124 8.43 17.38 5.66
C PHE A 124 7.61 16.73 6.76
N THR A 125 7.00 17.56 7.60
CA THR A 125 6.21 17.13 8.75
C THR A 125 4.83 17.74 8.73
N ALA A 126 3.89 17.08 9.40
CA ALA A 126 2.56 17.59 9.65
C ALA A 126 2.21 17.47 11.15
N PRO A 127 1.27 18.28 11.66
CA PRO A 127 0.85 18.19 13.05
C PRO A 127 0.09 16.90 13.39
N ARG A 128 -0.40 16.18 12.38
CA ARG A 128 -1.26 15.00 12.51
C ARG A 128 -1.06 14.03 11.33
N ALA A 129 -1.59 12.82 11.47
CA ALA A 129 -1.56 11.84 10.38
C ALA A 129 -2.53 12.25 9.26
N GLN A 130 -2.05 12.50 8.04
CA GLN A 130 -2.90 12.97 6.93
C GLN A 130 -2.25 12.82 5.55
N LYS A 131 -3.05 12.84 4.50
CA LYS A 131 -2.60 13.05 3.11
C LYS A 131 -2.11 14.49 2.92
N VAL A 132 -1.45 14.77 1.79
CA VAL A 132 -0.99 16.14 1.43
C VAL A 132 -2.14 17.14 1.43
N ASN A 133 -3.31 16.74 0.95
CA ASN A 133 -4.52 17.55 0.89
C ASN A 133 -5.23 17.72 2.27
N GLY A 134 -4.73 17.09 3.33
CA GLY A 134 -5.28 17.15 4.69
C GLY A 134 -6.35 16.10 5.03
N GLU A 135 -6.76 15.27 4.06
CA GLU A 135 -7.68 14.15 4.28
C GLU A 135 -7.03 13.03 5.11
N ARG A 136 -7.86 12.17 5.71
CA ARG A 136 -7.37 10.99 6.46
C ARG A 136 -6.69 10.00 5.52
N LEU A 137 -5.62 9.37 6.02
CA LEU A 137 -4.92 8.30 5.32
C LEU A 137 -5.74 7.02 5.35
N ASP A 138 -5.66 6.25 4.28
CA ASP A 138 -6.13 4.86 4.27
C ASP A 138 -5.30 4.04 5.26
N ASP A 139 -5.96 3.29 6.14
CA ASP A 139 -5.27 2.41 7.08
C ASP A 139 -4.91 1.11 6.37
N LEU A 140 -3.71 1.13 5.79
CA LEU A 140 -3.07 -0.01 5.15
C LEU A 140 -2.06 -0.68 6.09
N LEU A 141 -1.93 -0.20 7.34
CA LEU A 141 -1.01 -0.74 8.34
C LEU A 141 -1.71 -1.75 9.25
N ILE A 142 -2.74 -1.32 9.98
CA ILE A 142 -3.40 -2.12 11.01
C ILE A 142 -4.78 -2.55 10.52
N GLY A 143 -5.62 -1.57 10.19
CA GLY A 143 -6.99 -1.75 9.71
C GLY A 143 -7.11 -2.27 8.26
N SER A 144 -6.10 -3.00 7.78
CA SER A 144 -5.99 -3.43 6.39
C SER A 144 -6.92 -4.61 6.09
N CYS A 145 -7.94 -4.36 5.29
CA CYS A 145 -8.75 -5.41 4.69
C CYS A 145 -8.12 -5.81 3.35
N LYS A 146 -7.30 -6.87 3.34
CA LYS A 146 -6.48 -7.26 2.18
C LYS A 146 -7.26 -7.23 0.86
N GLY A 147 -6.70 -6.53 -0.14
CA GLY A 147 -7.31 -6.39 -1.46
C GLY A 147 -8.49 -5.40 -1.55
N ARG A 148 -8.80 -4.65 -0.48
CA ARG A 148 -9.82 -3.61 -0.45
C ARG A 148 -9.17 -2.23 -0.43
N ILE A 149 -9.18 -1.56 -1.58
CA ILE A 149 -8.80 -0.15 -1.71
C ILE A 149 -10.01 0.56 -2.36
N PRO A 150 -10.51 1.69 -1.80
CA PRO A 150 -10.01 2.37 -0.59
C PRO A 150 -10.16 1.47 0.65
N SER A 151 -9.31 1.68 1.66
CA SER A 151 -9.35 0.83 2.87
C SER A 151 -10.68 1.05 3.61
N CYS A 152 -11.19 -0.01 4.23
CA CYS A 152 -12.39 0.06 5.07
C CYS A 152 -12.15 0.92 6.32
N LYS A 153 -10.88 1.05 6.72
CA LYS A 153 -10.46 1.83 7.88
C LYS A 153 -9.53 2.95 7.42
N LYS A 154 -9.56 4.05 8.17
CA LYS A 154 -8.68 5.20 7.96
C LYS A 154 -7.82 5.37 9.21
N ILE A 155 -6.61 5.88 9.05
CA ILE A 155 -5.77 6.28 10.19
C ILE A 155 -6.41 7.50 10.85
N GLY A 156 -6.59 7.48 12.17
CA GLY A 156 -7.07 8.63 12.95
C GLY A 156 -6.06 9.77 12.93
N TYR A 157 -6.50 11.01 13.14
CA TYR A 157 -5.58 12.15 13.15
C TYR A 157 -4.59 12.09 14.32
N THR A 158 -4.98 11.46 15.42
CA THR A 158 -4.09 11.10 16.53
C THR A 158 -3.99 9.59 16.72
N THR A 159 -2.97 9.14 17.46
CA THR A 159 -2.83 7.73 17.82
C THR A 159 -4.03 7.23 18.61
N GLU A 160 -4.58 8.06 19.50
CA GLU A 160 -5.74 7.72 20.32
C GLU A 160 -6.98 7.54 19.45
N GLU A 161 -7.32 8.51 18.58
CA GLU A 161 -8.44 8.37 17.63
C GLU A 161 -8.29 7.11 16.76
N TRP A 162 -7.07 6.86 16.27
CA TRP A 162 -6.79 5.70 15.44
C TRP A 162 -7.04 4.38 16.17
N LEU A 163 -6.59 4.26 17.42
CA LEU A 163 -6.77 3.05 18.22
C LEU A 163 -8.22 2.87 18.68
N GLU A 164 -8.94 3.96 18.97
CA GLU A 164 -10.38 3.90 19.28
C GLU A 164 -11.19 3.39 18.07
N ASP A 165 -10.92 3.89 16.86
CA ASP A 165 -11.59 3.48 15.62
C ASP A 165 -11.41 1.99 15.27
N LEU A 166 -10.32 1.37 15.78
CA LEU A 166 -9.99 -0.05 15.60
C LEU A 166 -10.44 -0.93 16.78
N THR A 167 -10.89 -0.33 17.88
CA THR A 167 -11.20 -1.07 19.12
C THR A 167 -12.21 -2.20 18.94
N PRO A 168 -13.30 -2.04 18.16
CA PRO A 168 -14.25 -3.12 17.93
C PRO A 168 -13.58 -4.37 17.34
N GLU A 169 -12.73 -4.22 16.32
CA GLU A 169 -12.02 -5.34 15.70
C GLU A 169 -10.94 -5.91 16.61
N LEU A 170 -10.19 -5.06 17.31
CA LEU A 170 -9.16 -5.51 18.26
C LEU A 170 -9.77 -6.34 19.39
N ARG A 171 -10.92 -5.92 19.92
CA ARG A 171 -11.66 -6.63 20.97
C ARG A 171 -12.20 -7.97 20.47
N GLN A 172 -12.75 -8.02 19.26
CA GLN A 172 -13.24 -9.27 18.68
C GLN A 172 -12.10 -10.25 18.39
N GLY A 173 -11.01 -9.78 17.79
CA GLY A 173 -9.82 -10.60 17.56
C GLY A 173 -9.24 -11.16 18.85
N LEU A 174 -9.18 -10.34 19.91
CA LEU A 174 -8.70 -10.79 21.21
C LEU A 174 -9.65 -11.80 21.87
N THR A 175 -10.97 -11.64 21.69
CA THR A 175 -11.97 -12.61 22.18
C THR A 175 -11.71 -14.00 21.58
N ILE A 176 -11.43 -14.06 20.27
CA ILE A 176 -11.11 -15.31 19.58
C ILE A 176 -9.81 -15.89 20.10
N LEU A 177 -8.74 -15.10 20.18
CA LEU A 177 -7.46 -15.59 20.69
C LEU A 177 -7.57 -16.12 22.13
N ALA A 178 -8.33 -15.44 22.99
CA ALA A 178 -8.54 -15.88 24.38
C ALA A 178 -9.30 -17.21 24.49
N ARG A 179 -10.16 -17.55 23.50
CA ARG A 179 -10.80 -18.87 23.42
C ARG A 179 -9.80 -19.96 23.06
N LEU A 180 -8.89 -19.66 22.14
CA LEU A 180 -7.90 -20.61 21.61
C LEU A 180 -6.71 -20.82 22.57
N ASP A 181 -6.32 -19.77 23.28
CA ASP A 181 -5.26 -19.80 24.30
C ASP A 181 -5.78 -19.21 25.61
N LYS A 182 -6.21 -20.11 26.49
CA LYS A 182 -6.73 -19.79 27.84
C LYS A 182 -5.70 -19.10 28.74
N THR A 183 -4.43 -19.06 28.36
CA THR A 183 -3.39 -18.36 29.13
C THR A 183 -3.33 -16.86 28.83
N LEU A 184 -3.94 -16.39 27.74
CA LEU A 184 -3.90 -14.99 27.32
C LEU A 184 -4.71 -14.07 28.25
N VAL A 185 -5.88 -14.52 28.68
CA VAL A 185 -6.77 -13.78 29.59
C VAL A 185 -6.94 -14.61 30.84
N GLN A 186 -6.25 -14.22 31.92
CA GLN A 186 -6.29 -14.87 33.22
C GLN A 186 -6.84 -13.91 34.26
N GLU A 187 -7.70 -14.40 35.15
CA GLU A 187 -8.17 -13.64 36.31
C GLU A 187 -6.98 -13.04 37.08
N PRO A 188 -7.04 -11.74 37.46
CA PRO A 188 -8.21 -10.86 37.42
C PRO A 188 -8.34 -10.00 36.14
N ARG A 189 -7.57 -10.26 35.08
CA ARG A 189 -7.56 -9.41 33.88
C ARG A 189 -8.79 -9.65 33.01
N THR A 190 -9.50 -8.57 32.72
CA THR A 190 -10.61 -8.56 31.75
C THR A 190 -10.09 -8.34 30.33
N LEU A 191 -10.93 -8.67 29.34
CA LEU A 191 -10.65 -8.44 27.92
C LEU A 191 -10.37 -6.95 27.63
N ASP A 192 -11.18 -6.05 28.18
CA ASP A 192 -11.08 -4.61 27.93
C ASP A 192 -9.80 -4.03 28.55
N GLN A 193 -9.38 -4.52 29.72
CA GLN A 193 -8.08 -4.17 30.31
C GLN A 193 -6.91 -4.60 29.41
N LEU A 194 -6.98 -5.81 28.83
CA LEU A 194 -5.92 -6.30 27.94
C LEU A 194 -5.89 -5.54 26.60
N VAL A 195 -7.04 -5.16 26.04
CA VAL A 195 -7.11 -4.25 24.90
C VAL A 195 -6.43 -2.92 25.25
N GLN A 196 -6.74 -2.35 26.42
CA GLN A 196 -6.11 -1.11 26.86
C GLN A 196 -4.60 -1.27 27.03
N GLU A 197 -4.11 -2.37 27.62
CA GLU A 197 -2.67 -2.64 27.71
C GLU A 197 -1.98 -2.69 26.33
N TYR A 198 -2.63 -3.26 25.31
CA TYR A 198 -2.08 -3.27 23.95
C TYR A 198 -2.08 -1.88 23.32
N LYS A 199 -3.11 -1.06 23.58
CA LYS A 199 -3.15 0.35 23.17
C LYS A 199 -2.05 1.16 23.85
N ASP A 200 -1.84 0.98 25.16
CA ASP A 200 -0.84 1.71 25.94
C ASP A 200 0.60 1.37 25.51
N LYS A 201 0.83 0.13 25.05
CA LYS A 201 2.12 -0.32 24.49
C LYS A 201 2.34 0.14 23.04
N PHE A 202 1.31 0.65 22.37
CA PHE A 202 1.40 1.07 20.99
C PHE A 202 2.34 2.28 20.86
N PRO A 203 3.25 2.31 19.86
CA PRO A 203 4.18 3.41 19.71
C PRO A 203 3.44 4.71 19.40
N LYS A 204 3.88 5.81 20.01
CA LYS A 204 3.34 7.15 19.73
C LYS A 204 3.48 7.49 18.24
N GLY A 205 2.47 8.20 17.71
CA GLY A 205 2.43 8.59 16.30
C GLY A 205 3.43 9.69 15.94
N GLY A 206 3.56 10.73 16.77
CA GLY A 206 4.39 11.90 16.47
C GLY A 206 5.91 11.64 16.58
N PRO A 207 6.76 12.30 15.77
CA PRO A 207 6.39 13.24 14.69
C PRO A 207 5.78 12.51 13.48
N TYR A 208 4.83 13.16 12.81
CA TYR A 208 4.27 12.67 11.55
C TYR A 208 5.10 13.22 10.39
N VAL A 209 5.78 12.32 9.69
CA VAL A 209 6.74 12.63 8.62
C VAL A 209 6.19 12.16 7.29
N PHE A 210 6.53 12.89 6.22
CA PHE A 210 6.18 12.43 4.88
C PHE A 210 6.85 11.08 4.60
N THR A 211 6.04 10.12 4.17
CA THR A 211 6.35 8.69 4.07
C THR A 211 5.78 8.21 2.74
N HIS A 212 6.50 7.32 2.04
CA HIS A 212 6.09 6.78 0.74
C HIS A 212 4.94 5.79 0.89
N GLY A 213 4.98 4.92 1.91
CA GLY A 213 3.89 4.01 2.26
C GLY A 213 3.76 2.76 1.38
N ASP A 214 4.59 2.65 0.34
CA ASP A 214 4.70 1.48 -0.54
C ASP A 214 6.13 1.31 -1.07
N LEU A 215 7.13 1.76 -0.32
CA LEU A 215 8.51 1.72 -0.78
C LEU A 215 8.98 0.26 -0.90
N ASN A 216 9.36 -0.15 -2.09
CA ASN A 216 9.92 -1.47 -2.39
C ASN A 216 10.84 -1.40 -3.63
N LEU A 217 11.59 -2.47 -3.89
CA LEU A 217 12.57 -2.50 -5.00
C LEU A 217 11.96 -2.34 -6.39
N SER A 218 10.66 -2.56 -6.57
CA SER A 218 9.97 -2.32 -7.86
C SER A 218 9.66 -0.85 -8.10
N ASN A 219 9.54 -0.07 -7.02
CA ASN A 219 9.22 1.35 -7.04
C ASN A 219 10.46 2.25 -7.09
N ILE A 220 11.65 1.65 -7.18
CA ILE A 220 12.94 2.33 -7.34
C ILE A 220 13.48 2.00 -8.73
N ILE A 221 13.71 3.02 -9.55
CA ILE A 221 14.23 2.90 -10.91
C ILE A 221 15.70 3.31 -10.90
N VAL A 222 16.55 2.47 -11.50
CA VAL A 222 18.00 2.68 -11.55
C VAL A 222 18.55 2.61 -12.96
N SER A 223 19.56 3.43 -13.22
CA SER A 223 20.38 3.40 -14.43
C SER A 223 21.83 3.63 -14.05
N GLU A 224 22.73 2.77 -14.50
CA GLU A 224 24.18 2.90 -14.25
C GLU A 224 24.54 3.11 -12.76
N GLY A 225 23.87 2.35 -11.88
CA GLY A 225 24.08 2.43 -10.42
C GLY A 225 23.54 3.69 -9.75
N LYS A 226 22.79 4.53 -10.47
CA LYS A 226 22.12 5.73 -9.94
C LYS A 226 20.62 5.55 -9.89
N ILE A 227 19.99 6.03 -8.82
CA ILE A 227 18.53 6.11 -8.76
C ILE A 227 18.06 7.26 -9.66
N THR A 228 17.23 6.93 -10.64
CA THR A 228 16.68 7.86 -11.63
C THR A 228 15.17 8.07 -11.46
N GLY A 229 14.52 7.28 -10.60
CA GLY A 229 13.11 7.43 -10.29
C GLY A 229 12.73 6.76 -8.97
N VAL A 230 11.94 7.45 -8.15
CA VAL A 230 11.11 6.88 -7.10
C VAL A 230 9.66 7.12 -7.51
N ILE A 231 8.90 6.05 -7.67
CA ILE A 231 7.57 6.05 -8.30
C ILE A 231 6.52 5.41 -7.39
N ASP A 232 5.25 5.55 -7.77
CA ASP A 232 4.11 4.92 -7.09
C ASP A 232 3.88 5.47 -5.68
N TRP A 233 3.67 6.78 -5.60
CA TRP A 233 3.40 7.53 -4.37
C TRP A 233 1.91 7.48 -3.98
N GLU A 234 1.15 6.50 -4.49
CA GLU A 234 -0.29 6.36 -4.25
C GLU A 234 -0.65 6.15 -2.77
N ARG A 235 0.31 5.70 -1.96
CA ARG A 235 0.16 5.51 -0.50
C ARG A 235 0.85 6.57 0.34
N ALA A 236 1.39 7.61 -0.30
CA ALA A 236 2.21 8.58 0.40
C ALA A 236 1.40 9.51 1.30
N GLY A 237 2.03 10.01 2.36
CA GLY A 237 1.40 10.94 3.28
C GLY A 237 2.22 11.18 4.52
N PHE A 238 1.66 11.92 5.46
CA PHE A 238 2.28 12.18 6.76
C PHE A 238 1.87 11.08 7.73
N TYR A 239 2.75 10.09 7.88
CA TYR A 239 2.55 8.94 8.76
C TYR A 239 3.41 9.07 10.02
N PRO A 240 3.13 8.28 11.07
CA PRO A 240 4.07 8.13 12.16
C PRO A 240 5.48 7.84 11.68
N TRP A 241 6.50 8.40 12.34
CA TRP A 241 7.91 8.30 11.92
C TRP A 241 8.40 6.86 11.67
N TRP A 242 7.79 5.87 12.32
CA TRP A 242 8.11 4.45 12.22
C TRP A 242 7.36 3.70 11.11
N ALA A 243 6.36 4.32 10.46
CA ALA A 243 5.43 3.64 9.56
C ALA A 243 6.08 3.04 8.32
N GLU A 244 7.03 3.74 7.68
CA GLU A 244 7.72 3.24 6.48
C GLU A 244 8.37 1.87 6.73
N ARG A 245 9.00 1.71 7.90
CA ARG A 245 9.64 0.45 8.29
C ARG A 245 8.62 -0.68 8.48
N MET A 246 7.42 -0.35 8.97
CA MET A 246 6.33 -1.33 9.12
C MET A 246 5.76 -1.74 7.77
N PHE A 247 5.47 -0.78 6.87
CA PHE A 247 5.03 -1.06 5.50
C PHE A 247 6.01 -1.97 4.76
N ALA A 248 7.29 -1.62 4.83
CA ALA A 248 8.33 -2.40 4.18
C ALA A 248 8.43 -3.84 4.70
N HIS A 249 8.26 -4.05 6.01
CA HIS A 249 8.24 -5.40 6.57
C HIS A 249 7.09 -6.23 5.99
N MET A 250 5.96 -5.61 5.64
CA MET A 250 4.81 -6.32 5.07
C MET A 250 5.05 -6.78 3.63
N VAL A 251 6.02 -6.20 2.91
CA VAL A 251 6.37 -6.60 1.53
C VAL A 251 7.03 -8.00 1.48
N GLN A 252 7.65 -8.45 2.57
CA GLN A 252 8.29 -9.78 2.69
C GLN A 252 9.37 -10.08 1.63
N ASP A 253 9.95 -9.06 0.99
CA ASP A 253 11.09 -9.23 0.08
C ASP A 253 12.41 -9.19 0.86
N VAL A 254 13.10 -10.34 0.94
CA VAL A 254 14.39 -10.48 1.64
C VAL A 254 15.46 -9.51 1.13
N ARG A 255 15.42 -9.14 -0.15
CA ARG A 255 16.36 -8.19 -0.76
C ARG A 255 16.12 -6.77 -0.25
N PHE A 256 14.87 -6.45 0.09
CA PHE A 256 14.53 -5.18 0.70
C PHE A 256 14.96 -5.11 2.17
N HIS A 257 15.04 -6.26 2.86
CA HIS A 257 15.69 -6.31 4.18
C HIS A 257 17.20 -6.01 4.10
N GLU A 258 17.90 -6.56 3.09
CA GLU A 258 19.31 -6.25 2.84
C GLU A 258 19.53 -4.74 2.59
N MET A 259 18.65 -4.11 1.79
CA MET A 259 18.66 -2.66 1.57
C MET A 259 18.69 -1.88 2.89
N PHE A 260 17.90 -2.30 3.89
CA PHE A 260 17.83 -1.63 5.18
C PHE A 260 19.04 -1.81 6.06
N ASP A 261 19.71 -2.95 5.97
CA ASP A 261 20.91 -3.20 6.75
C ASP A 261 22.04 -2.23 6.34
N PHE A 262 21.98 -1.66 5.13
CA PHE A 262 22.90 -0.59 4.69
C PHE A 262 22.56 0.81 5.20
N ILE A 263 21.30 1.07 5.57
CA ILE A 263 20.78 2.39 5.96
C ILE A 263 19.79 2.31 7.16
N PRO A 264 20.21 1.72 8.30
CA PRO A 264 19.31 1.48 9.42
C PRO A 264 18.75 2.77 10.03
N ASP A 265 19.58 3.82 10.13
CA ASP A 265 19.20 5.09 10.77
C ASP A 265 18.14 5.86 9.98
N ASP A 266 18.07 5.66 8.66
CA ASP A 266 17.12 6.34 7.78
C ASP A 266 15.69 5.78 7.96
N PHE A 267 15.56 4.51 8.36
CA PHE A 267 14.27 3.85 8.64
C PHE A 267 13.92 3.79 10.12
N CYS A 268 14.93 3.72 10.99
CA CYS A 268 14.78 3.55 12.44
C CYS A 268 15.56 4.63 13.22
N PRO A 269 15.27 5.93 13.02
CA PRO A 269 16.06 6.99 13.61
C PRO A 269 16.03 6.92 15.15
N GLY A 270 17.22 6.86 15.76
CA GLY A 270 17.36 6.85 17.22
C GLY A 270 17.08 5.51 17.90
N TYR A 271 16.95 4.42 17.13
CA TYR A 271 16.78 3.08 17.66
C TYR A 271 17.82 2.13 17.07
N ASP A 272 18.44 1.31 17.93
CA ASP A 272 19.05 0.08 17.43
C ASP A 272 17.96 -0.92 16.99
N ARG A 273 18.36 -1.92 16.18
CA ARG A 273 17.43 -2.90 15.63
C ARG A 273 16.66 -3.67 16.72
N PRO A 274 17.30 -4.20 17.79
CA PRO A 274 16.57 -4.86 18.88
C PRO A 274 15.54 -3.96 19.58
N ALA A 275 15.89 -2.72 19.91
CA ALA A 275 15.01 -1.78 20.58
C ALA A 275 13.83 -1.39 19.68
N PHE A 276 14.05 -1.22 18.37
CA PHE A 276 12.97 -0.96 17.42
C PHE A 276 11.99 -2.13 17.36
N ILE A 277 12.52 -3.36 17.29
CA ILE A 277 11.69 -4.57 17.28
C ILE A 277 10.83 -4.65 18.54
N ASP A 278 11.44 -4.46 19.70
CA ASP A 278 10.77 -4.60 21.00
C ASP A 278 9.73 -3.50 21.26
N LYS A 279 10.10 -2.24 20.99
CA LYS A 279 9.29 -1.06 21.36
C LYS A 279 8.33 -0.58 20.29
N VAL A 280 8.53 -0.99 19.03
CA VAL A 280 7.75 -0.50 17.88
C VAL A 280 7.16 -1.66 17.09
N SER A 281 8.01 -2.51 16.49
CA SER A 281 7.51 -3.54 15.56
C SER A 281 6.60 -4.56 16.25
N ARG A 282 6.97 -5.07 17.43
CA ARG A 282 6.21 -6.09 18.14
C ARG A 282 4.85 -5.57 18.64
N PRO A 283 4.75 -4.38 19.27
CA PRO A 283 3.45 -3.79 19.60
C PRO A 283 2.55 -3.57 18.38
N VAL A 284 3.08 -3.01 17.28
CA VAL A 284 2.29 -2.78 16.06
C VAL A 284 1.85 -4.12 15.44
N ALA A 285 2.76 -5.09 15.33
CA ALA A 285 2.45 -6.43 14.83
C ALA A 285 1.39 -7.13 15.67
N ARG A 286 1.35 -6.90 16.99
CA ARG A 286 0.31 -7.47 17.84
C ARG A 286 -1.07 -6.89 17.51
N LEU A 287 -1.20 -5.59 17.29
CA LEU A 287 -2.47 -5.01 16.85
C LEU A 287 -2.88 -5.47 15.45
N ILE A 288 -1.92 -5.61 14.53
CA ILE A 288 -2.18 -6.19 13.21
C ILE A 288 -2.74 -7.60 13.36
N GLN A 289 -2.12 -8.44 14.17
CA GLN A 289 -2.59 -9.80 14.41
C GLN A 289 -4.00 -9.83 15.00
N LEU A 290 -4.29 -8.99 16.00
CA LEU A 290 -5.62 -8.89 16.59
C LEU A 290 -6.64 -8.46 15.54
N PHE A 291 -6.32 -7.41 14.77
CA PHE A 291 -7.16 -6.98 13.67
C PHE A 291 -7.37 -8.15 12.71
N GLU A 292 -6.33 -8.74 12.12
CA GLU A 292 -6.43 -9.86 11.17
C GLU A 292 -7.26 -11.04 11.70
N THR A 293 -7.17 -11.35 12.99
CA THR A 293 -7.93 -12.43 13.66
C THR A 293 -9.43 -12.15 13.71
N CYS A 294 -9.84 -10.89 13.75
CA CYS A 294 -11.26 -10.52 13.70
C CYS A 294 -11.88 -10.97 12.37
N PRO A 295 -12.94 -11.79 12.36
CA PRO A 295 -13.66 -12.09 11.14
C PRO A 295 -14.44 -10.85 10.70
N ARG A 296 -14.40 -10.56 9.40
CA ARG A 296 -15.02 -9.37 8.79
C ARG A 296 -15.78 -9.76 7.53
N LEU A 297 -16.95 -9.19 7.36
CA LEU A 297 -17.76 -9.32 6.16
C LEU A 297 -17.76 -8.01 5.36
N HIS A 298 -17.67 -8.15 4.05
CA HIS A 298 -17.73 -7.06 3.09
C HIS A 298 -18.84 -7.39 2.08
N ARG A 299 -20.07 -7.02 2.41
CA ARG A 299 -21.24 -7.14 1.54
C ARG A 299 -21.17 -6.15 0.36
N GLY A 300 -21.87 -6.47 -0.71
CA GLY A 300 -21.94 -5.68 -1.94
C GLY A 300 -21.03 -6.22 -3.05
N ASP A 301 -20.07 -7.07 -2.74
CA ASP A 301 -19.16 -7.68 -3.71
C ASP A 301 -19.82 -8.74 -4.60
N GLU A 302 -20.98 -9.26 -4.18
CA GLU A 302 -21.79 -10.23 -4.90
C GLU A 302 -22.30 -9.71 -6.25
N ASN A 303 -22.42 -8.38 -6.41
CA ASN A 303 -22.90 -7.73 -7.62
C ASN A 303 -21.78 -7.52 -8.64
N THR A 304 -21.08 -8.59 -9.03
CA THR A 304 -20.01 -8.52 -10.04
C THR A 304 -20.57 -8.48 -11.46
N TRP A 305 -20.04 -7.58 -12.29
CA TRP A 305 -20.32 -7.57 -13.72
C TRP A 305 -19.32 -8.45 -14.47
N VAL A 306 -19.83 -9.37 -15.27
CA VAL A 306 -18.98 -10.22 -16.14
C VAL A 306 -18.76 -9.49 -17.45
N ARG A 307 -17.50 -9.28 -17.83
CA ARG A 307 -17.18 -8.69 -19.13
C ARG A 307 -17.45 -9.72 -20.23
N ARG A 308 -18.02 -9.25 -21.34
CA ARG A 308 -18.21 -10.06 -22.56
C ARG A 308 -16.88 -10.71 -22.97
N PRO A 309 -16.86 -11.95 -23.46
CA PRO A 309 -15.63 -12.59 -23.88
C PRO A 309 -14.88 -11.78 -24.95
N PHE A 310 -13.55 -11.90 -24.96
CA PHE A 310 -12.69 -11.19 -25.92
C PHE A 310 -12.56 -11.94 -27.25
N CYS A 311 -12.58 -13.27 -27.21
CA CYS A 311 -12.66 -14.17 -28.36
C CYS A 311 -13.86 -15.10 -28.19
N GLU A 312 -14.33 -15.70 -29.28
CA GLU A 312 -15.33 -16.78 -29.26
C GLU A 312 -14.86 -18.01 -28.45
N CYS A 313 -13.55 -18.14 -28.26
CA CYS A 313 -12.90 -19.21 -27.52
C CYS A 313 -13.05 -19.14 -25.99
N ARG A 314 -13.67 -18.08 -25.45
CA ARG A 314 -13.94 -17.95 -24.01
C ARG A 314 -15.40 -17.59 -23.78
N GLN A 315 -15.94 -18.03 -22.64
CA GLN A 315 -17.30 -17.68 -22.22
C GLN A 315 -17.39 -16.28 -21.60
N SER A 316 -16.29 -15.76 -21.01
CA SER A 316 -16.21 -14.41 -20.43
C SER A 316 -14.79 -13.86 -20.44
N SER A 317 -14.63 -12.54 -20.19
CA SER A 317 -13.32 -11.88 -20.09
C SER A 317 -13.12 -11.12 -18.77
N GLY A 318 -13.11 -11.84 -17.65
CA GLY A 318 -12.89 -11.25 -16.33
C GLY A 318 -14.14 -10.59 -15.74
N ARG A 319 -14.00 -10.09 -14.51
CA ARG A 319 -15.07 -9.49 -13.70
C ARG A 319 -14.71 -8.05 -13.33
N ILE A 320 -15.72 -7.19 -13.24
CA ILE A 320 -15.66 -5.88 -12.61
C ILE A 320 -16.45 -5.99 -11.31
N TYR A 321 -15.82 -5.62 -10.21
CA TYR A 321 -16.42 -5.60 -8.89
C TYR A 321 -16.94 -4.19 -8.56
N PRO A 322 -17.94 -4.04 -7.70
CA PRO A 322 -18.41 -2.71 -7.27
C PRO A 322 -17.31 -1.80 -6.72
N ARG A 323 -16.34 -2.37 -5.99
CA ARG A 323 -15.15 -1.64 -5.52
C ARG A 323 -14.28 -1.07 -6.65
N ASP A 324 -14.27 -1.68 -7.83
CA ASP A 324 -13.52 -1.18 -8.99
C ASP A 324 -14.20 0.07 -9.58
N MET A 325 -15.45 0.33 -9.20
CA MET A 325 -16.21 1.55 -9.55
C MET A 325 -16.29 2.51 -8.36
N GLY A 326 -15.46 2.27 -7.33
CA GLY A 326 -15.37 3.00 -6.08
C GLY A 326 -16.65 3.08 -5.28
N VAL A 327 -17.48 2.04 -5.40
CA VAL A 327 -18.48 1.77 -4.36
C VAL A 327 -17.71 1.51 -3.06
N PRO A 328 -17.95 2.31 -1.99
CA PRO A 328 -17.23 2.13 -0.74
C PRO A 328 -17.42 0.70 -0.21
N PRO A 329 -16.37 0.08 0.35
CA PRO A 329 -16.54 -1.23 0.95
C PRO A 329 -17.49 -1.13 2.14
N THR A 330 -18.41 -2.09 2.27
CA THR A 330 -19.08 -2.30 3.56
C THR A 330 -18.10 -3.02 4.49
N HIS A 331 -18.21 -2.75 5.79
CA HIS A 331 -17.37 -3.38 6.80
C HIS A 331 -18.23 -3.76 8.00
N GLU A 332 -18.44 -5.05 8.17
CA GLU A 332 -19.19 -5.62 9.29
C GLU A 332 -18.28 -6.60 10.05
N ILE A 333 -18.24 -6.48 11.37
CA ILE A 333 -17.60 -7.49 12.22
C ILE A 333 -18.53 -8.70 12.27
N ALA A 334 -18.00 -9.87 11.91
CA ALA A 334 -18.76 -11.10 12.01
C ALA A 334 -18.67 -11.68 13.42
N ASP A 335 -19.67 -12.48 13.79
CA ASP A 335 -19.56 -13.31 14.98
C ASP A 335 -18.44 -14.34 14.80
N ALA A 336 -17.76 -14.64 15.90
CA ALA A 336 -16.79 -15.72 15.92
C ALA A 336 -17.53 -17.05 15.80
N ASP A 337 -17.11 -17.90 14.85
CA ASP A 337 -17.64 -19.26 14.74
C ASP A 337 -17.49 -19.98 16.09
N PRO A 338 -18.60 -20.41 16.72
CA PRO A 338 -18.56 -21.06 18.03
C PRO A 338 -17.85 -22.42 18.00
N GLU A 339 -17.70 -23.05 16.83
CA GLU A 339 -17.05 -24.36 16.66
C GLU A 339 -15.56 -24.24 16.29
N LEU A 340 -15.04 -23.03 16.10
CA LEU A 340 -13.66 -22.78 15.68
C LEU A 340 -12.64 -23.40 16.65
N THR A 341 -11.93 -24.43 16.20
CA THR A 341 -10.87 -25.08 16.99
C THR A 341 -9.50 -24.41 16.79
N LYS A 342 -8.52 -24.81 17.60
CA LYS A 342 -7.14 -24.33 17.44
C LYS A 342 -6.53 -24.87 16.16
N GLU A 343 -6.85 -26.10 15.79
CA GLU A 343 -6.42 -26.77 14.57
C GLU A 343 -6.98 -26.07 13.32
N ASP A 344 -8.29 -25.74 13.30
CA ASP A 344 -8.91 -24.98 12.20
C ASP A 344 -8.25 -23.60 12.03
N TRP A 345 -7.88 -22.99 13.15
CA TRP A 345 -7.21 -21.69 13.17
C TRP A 345 -5.77 -21.77 12.65
N GLU A 346 -5.01 -22.79 13.07
CA GLU A 346 -3.66 -23.04 12.57
C GLU A 346 -3.67 -23.39 11.07
N GLU A 347 -4.70 -24.10 10.57
CA GLU A 347 -4.88 -24.39 9.15
C GLU A 347 -5.25 -23.13 8.34
N PHE A 348 -6.15 -22.29 8.85
CA PHE A 348 -6.52 -21.01 8.21
C PHE A 348 -5.30 -20.10 8.01
N PHE A 349 -4.38 -20.07 8.98
CA PHE A 349 -3.13 -19.32 8.88
C PHE A 349 -1.96 -20.11 8.24
N ALA A 350 -2.06 -21.43 8.07
CA ALA A 350 -1.05 -22.23 7.36
C ALA A 350 -0.99 -21.93 5.85
N GLY A 351 -2.07 -21.35 5.28
CA GLY A 351 -2.09 -20.80 3.92
C GLY A 351 -1.33 -19.48 3.75
N TYR A 352 -0.88 -18.86 4.85
CA TYR A 352 0.04 -17.72 4.81
C TYR A 352 1.47 -18.22 4.95
N PRO A 353 2.44 -17.71 4.17
CA PRO A 353 3.83 -18.15 4.27
C PRO A 353 4.31 -17.95 5.71
N LYS A 354 4.71 -19.06 6.35
CA LYS A 354 5.34 -19.04 7.67
C LYS A 354 6.59 -18.16 7.57
N LYS A 355 6.67 -17.13 8.41
CA LYS A 355 7.94 -16.44 8.66
C LYS A 355 8.86 -17.44 9.35
N GLU A 356 9.77 -18.05 8.60
CA GLU A 356 10.94 -18.68 9.19
C GLU A 356 11.76 -17.58 9.89
N GLY A 357 12.18 -17.86 11.13
CA GLY A 357 12.64 -16.89 12.11
C GLY A 357 14.03 -16.31 11.90
#